data_AF-A0A124LBQ5-F1
#
_entry.id   AF-A0A124LBQ5-F1
#
_cell.length_a   1.000
_cell.length_b   1.000
_cell.length_c   1.000
_cell.angle_alpha   90.00
_cell.angle_beta   90.00
_cell.angle_gamma   90.00
#
_symmetry.space_group_name_H-M   'P 1'
#
loop_
_entity.id
_entity.type
_entity.pdbx_description
1 polymer ?
#
loop_
_entity_poly.entity_id
_entity_poly.type
_entity_poly.pdbx_seq_one_letter_code
_entity_poly.pdbx_strand_id
1 'polypeptide(L)' 'MTRTGGTQTLGYNLYLDSAHTSIWGDGTSGTSVISWGKINGSGTVNATVYGLIRGGQNVVPGGYADPHLTITVNY' A
#
# COMPACT_ATOMS: atom_id res chain seq x y z
N MET A 1 10.21 1.21 1.55
CA MET A 1 10.84 0.17 2.41
C MET A 1 12.33 0.43 2.58
N THR A 2 12.86 0.18 3.77
CA THR A 2 14.27 0.25 4.13
C THR A 2 14.78 -1.13 4.56
N ARG A 3 16.05 -1.43 4.25
CA ARG A 3 16.68 -2.70 4.66
C ARG A 3 16.86 -2.73 6.18
N THR A 4 16.49 -3.83 6.82
CA THR A 4 16.71 -4.03 8.25
C THR A 4 18.21 -3.97 8.56
N GLY A 5 18.61 -3.06 9.45
CA GLY A 5 20.02 -2.86 9.83
C GLY A 5 20.90 -2.24 8.74
N GLY A 6 20.32 -1.59 7.72
CA GLY A 6 21.06 -0.89 6.66
C GLY A 6 20.38 0.41 6.24
N THR A 7 20.92 1.04 5.19
CA THR A 7 20.40 2.30 4.61
C THR A 7 19.84 2.13 3.21
N GLN A 8 19.95 0.93 2.63
CA GLN A 8 19.42 0.63 1.30
C GLN A 8 17.89 0.73 1.31
N THR A 9 17.35 1.33 0.26
CA THR A 9 15.91 1.46 0.06
C THR A 9 15.45 0.54 -1.07
N LEU A 10 14.23 0.03 -0.91
CA LEU A 10 13.51 -0.71 -1.96
C LEU A 10 12.18 -0.01 -2.19
N GLY A 11 11.99 0.46 -3.41
CA GLY A 11 10.80 1.12 -3.89
C GLY A 11 9.66 0.11 -4.07
N TYR A 12 8.48 0.53 -3.66
CA TYR A 12 7.24 -0.22 -3.78
C TYR A 12 6.09 0.76 -3.90
N ASN A 13 4.94 0.27 -4.33
CA ASN A 13 3.72 1.04 -4.27
C ASN A 13 2.53 0.12 -4.00
N LEU A 14 1.44 0.70 -3.52
CA LEU A 14 0.22 -0.01 -3.17
C LEU A 14 -0.91 0.38 -4.12
N TYR A 15 -1.81 -0.56 -4.41
CA TYR A 15 -2.84 -0.41 -5.43
C TYR A 15 -4.16 -1.00 -4.98
N LEU A 16 -5.25 -0.50 -5.56
CA LEU A 16 -6.61 -0.95 -5.28
C LEU A 16 -7.05 -2.14 -6.14
N ASP A 17 -6.35 -2.40 -7.24
CA ASP A 17 -6.67 -3.45 -8.19
C ASP A 17 -5.47 -4.36 -8.44
N SER A 18 -5.76 -5.60 -8.83
CA SER A 18 -4.75 -6.62 -9.13
C SER A 18 -3.92 -6.33 -10.38
N ALA A 19 -4.41 -5.44 -11.27
CA ALA A 19 -3.66 -4.98 -12.44
C ALA A 19 -2.72 -3.80 -12.11
N HIS A 20 -2.71 -3.32 -10.87
CA HIS A 20 -1.88 -2.21 -10.39
C HIS A 20 -2.06 -0.91 -11.17
N THR A 21 -3.31 -0.57 -11.49
CA THR A 21 -3.66 0.62 -12.29
C THR A 21 -4.07 1.81 -11.43
N SER A 22 -4.67 1.56 -10.27
CA SER A 22 -5.18 2.56 -9.33
C SER A 22 -4.32 2.58 -8.07
N ILE A 23 -3.50 3.62 -7.90
CA ILE A 23 -2.60 3.78 -6.75
C ILE A 23 -3.42 4.02 -5.48
N TRP A 24 -3.15 3.25 -4.42
CA TRP A 24 -3.75 3.46 -3.12
C TRP A 24 -3.00 4.54 -2.33
N GLY A 25 -3.75 5.44 -1.69
CA GLY A 25 -3.21 6.49 -0.84
C GLY A 25 -4.31 7.19 -0.05
N ASP A 26 -4.08 8.47 0.26
CA ASP A 26 -4.97 9.32 1.04
C ASP A 26 -6.01 10.06 0.18
N GLY A 27 -6.03 9.82 -1.13
CA GLY A 27 -6.90 10.51 -2.07
C GLY A 27 -6.31 11.81 -2.61
N THR A 28 -5.09 12.17 -2.22
CA THR A 28 -4.36 13.33 -2.74
C THR A 28 -3.37 12.92 -3.83
N SER A 29 -2.88 13.90 -4.60
CA SER A 29 -1.82 13.70 -5.60
C SER A 29 -2.09 12.58 -6.62
N GLY A 30 -3.36 12.37 -6.98
CA GLY A 30 -3.78 11.33 -7.93
C GLY A 30 -3.88 9.92 -7.35
N THR A 31 -3.76 9.75 -6.03
CA THR A 31 -4.03 8.48 -5.35
C THR A 31 -5.52 8.30 -5.09
N SER A 32 -5.93 7.06 -4.86
CA SER A 32 -7.31 6.65 -4.61
C SER A 32 -7.46 6.04 -3.22
N VAL A 33 -8.66 6.18 -2.65
CA VAL A 33 -9.04 5.60 -1.35
C VAL A 33 -9.99 4.43 -1.53
N ILE A 34 -10.05 3.54 -0.55
CA ILE A 34 -11.10 2.51 -0.48
C ILE A 34 -12.32 3.14 0.19
N SER A 35 -13.48 3.00 -0.44
CA SER A 35 -14.77 3.40 0.13
C SER A 35 -15.82 2.33 -0.12
N TRP A 36 -16.53 1.95 0.95
CA TRP A 36 -17.63 0.99 0.90
C TRP A 36 -19.00 1.68 0.84
N GLY A 37 -19.03 3.02 0.79
CA GLY A 37 -20.27 3.79 0.91
C GLY A 37 -20.99 3.52 2.23
N LYS A 38 -22.32 3.62 2.22
CA LYS A 38 -23.14 3.38 3.41
C LYS A 38 -23.21 1.89 3.72
N ILE A 39 -22.62 1.48 4.84
CA ILE A 39 -22.78 0.13 5.38
C ILE A 39 -24.07 0.10 6.22
N ASN A 40 -25.07 -0.66 5.79
CA ASN A 40 -26.32 -0.84 6.55
C ASN A 40 -26.29 -2.16 7.35
N GLY A 41 -26.59 -2.10 8.65
CA GLY A 41 -26.64 -3.26 9.53
C GLY A 41 -25.26 -3.72 10.03
N SER A 42 -25.22 -4.85 10.74
CA SER A 42 -23.97 -5.48 11.16
C SER A 42 -23.42 -6.35 10.04
N GLY A 43 -22.31 -5.93 9.43
CA GLY A 43 -21.62 -6.70 8.40
C GLY A 43 -20.12 -6.44 8.43
N THR A 44 -19.33 -7.44 8.07
CA THR A 44 -17.87 -7.29 7.89
C THR A 44 -17.59 -6.82 6.47
N VAL A 45 -16.83 -5.73 6.34
CA VAL A 45 -16.28 -5.28 5.05
C VAL A 45 -14.79 -5.60 4.99
N ASN A 46 -14.33 -6.03 3.83
CA ASN A 46 -12.92 -6.33 3.59
C ASN A 46 -12.29 -5.22 2.76
N ALA A 47 -11.08 -4.82 3.14
CA ALA A 47 -10.19 -3.95 2.38
C ALA A 47 -9.09 -4.80 1.74
N THR A 48 -9.02 -4.86 0.42
CA THR A 48 -7.93 -5.54 -0.28
C THR A 48 -7.03 -4.51 -0.93
N VAL A 49 -5.73 -4.60 -0.66
CA VAL A 49 -4.69 -3.74 -1.22
C VAL A 49 -3.61 -4.63 -1.81
N TYR A 50 -3.17 -4.28 -3.02
CA TYR A 50 -2.17 -5.02 -3.78
C TYR A 50 -0.84 -4.28 -3.75
N GLY A 51 0.21 -4.92 -3.25
CA GLY A 51 1.56 -4.35 -3.25
C GLY A 51 2.34 -4.76 -4.50
N LEU A 52 3.05 -3.81 -5.11
CA LEU A 52 3.96 -4.06 -6.22
C LEU A 52 5.36 -3.51 -5.93
N ILE A 53 6.35 -4.38 -6.06
CA ILE A 53 7.76 -4.01 -6.15
C ILE A 53 8.14 -4.12 -7.62
N ARG A 54 8.44 -2.99 -8.27
CA ARG A 54 8.87 -3.01 -9.68
C ARG A 54 10.26 -3.62 -9.79
N GLY A 55 10.45 -4.43 -10.83
CA GLY A 55 11.76 -4.99 -11.19
C GLY A 55 12.76 -3.90 -11.61
N GLY A 56 14.03 -4.29 -11.74
CA GLY A 56 15.11 -3.37 -12.12
C GLY A 56 15.72 -2.59 -10.95
N GLN A 57 15.30 -2.87 -9.71
CA GLN A 57 15.91 -2.32 -8.51
C GLN A 57 17.08 -3.20 -8.07
N ASN A 58 18.30 -2.82 -8.44
CA ASN A 58 19.51 -3.53 -8.03
C ASN A 58 19.90 -3.15 -6.59
N VAL A 59 19.27 -3.82 -5.62
CA VAL A 59 19.48 -3.56 -4.18
C VAL A 59 20.20 -4.73 -3.51
N VAL A 60 20.80 -4.46 -2.35
CA VAL A 60 21.54 -5.48 -1.58
C VAL A 60 20.56 -6.53 -1.02
N PRO A 61 20.87 -7.83 -1.08
CA PRO A 61 20.04 -8.86 -0.45
C PRO A 61 19.81 -8.60 1.05
N GLY A 62 18.59 -8.87 1.51
CA GLY A 62 18.21 -8.72 2.91
C GLY A 62 16.71 -8.54 3.08
N GLY A 63 16.26 -8.50 4.34
CA GLY A 63 14.89 -8.12 4.67
C GLY A 63 14.69 -6.61 4.51
N TYR A 64 13.60 -6.22 3.84
CA TYR A 64 13.17 -4.83 3.70
C TYR A 64 11.80 -4.69 4.34
N ALA A 65 11.60 -3.63 5.13
CA ALA A 65 10.33 -3.33 5.77
C ALA A 65 9.99 -1.84 5.61
N ASP A 66 8.71 -1.51 5.66
CA ASP A 66 8.26 -0.11 5.80
C ASP A 66 7.52 0.06 7.13
N PRO A 67 8.16 0.60 8.17
CA PRO A 67 7.51 0.78 9.47
C PRO A 67 6.59 2.01 9.52
N HIS A 68 6.58 2.86 8.48
CA HIS A 68 5.82 4.13 8.50
C HIS A 68 4.50 4.07 7.72
N LEU A 69 4.13 2.90 7.17
CA LEU A 69 2.84 2.72 6.51
C LEU A 69 1.71 2.82 7.54
N THR A 70 0.93 3.90 7.48
CA THR A 70 -0.20 4.16 8.37
C THR A 70 -1.52 3.96 7.64
N ILE A 71 -2.47 3.27 8.28
CA ILE A 71 -3.82 3.07 7.74
C ILE A 71 -4.81 3.90 8.56
N THR A 72 -5.46 4.87 7.92
CA THR A 72 -6.48 5.69 8.54
C THR A 72 -7.86 5.26 8.06
N VAL A 73 -8.77 4.99 9.01
CA VAL A 73 -10.16 4.63 8.73
C VAL A 73 -11.07 5.74 9.23
N ASN A 74 -11.84 6.31 8.31
CA ASN A 74 -12.83 7.34 8.60
C ASN A 74 -14.24 6.74 8.48
N TYR A 75 -15.14 7.12 9.38
CA TYR A 75 -16.53 6.62 9.46
C TYR A 75 -17.54 7.77 9.52
#